data_AF-A0A1F8RIL9-F1
#
_entry.id   AF-A0A1F8RIL9-F1
#
_cell.length_a   1.000
_cell.length_b   1.000
_cell.length_c   1.000
_cell.angle_alpha   90.00
_cell.angle_beta   90.00
_cell.angle_gamma   90.00
#
_symmetry.space_group_name_H-M   'P 1'
#
loop_
_entity.id
_entity.type
_entity.pdbx_description
1 polymer ?
#
loop_
_entity_poly.entity_id
_entity_poly.type
_entity_poly.pdbx_seq_one_letter_code
_entity_poly.pdbx_strand_id
1 'polypeptide(L)' 'ELARLLGEQLDRVLLFGSRVRGEARPDSDVDVLVVMRGDVNPFECLRRTSDVIAKLSLQHDVVISPVFMSREQFE' A
#
# COMPACT_ATOMS: atom_id res chain seq x y z
N GLU A 1 -8.95 4.39 -4.77
CA GLU A 1 -7.95 5.46 -5.01
C GLU A 1 -6.67 4.97 -5.68
N LEU A 2 -5.95 3.96 -5.13
CA LEU A 2 -4.67 3.50 -5.70
C LEU A 2 -4.78 3.07 -7.17
N ALA A 3 -5.82 2.30 -7.55
CA ALA A 3 -6.05 1.91 -8.94
C ALA A 3 -6.20 3.11 -9.90
N ARG A 4 -6.77 4.22 -9.43
CA ARG A 4 -6.90 5.45 -10.22
C ARG A 4 -5.55 6.16 -10.41
N LEU A 5 -4.70 6.17 -9.37
CA LEU A 5 -3.41 6.85 -9.39
C LEU A 5 -2.31 6.06 -10.12
N LEU A 6 -2.33 4.74 -9.97
CA LEU A 6 -1.31 3.82 -10.48
C LEU A 6 -1.69 3.23 -11.85
N GLY A 7 -2.98 3.23 -12.18
CA GLY A 7 -3.49 2.84 -13.50
C GLY A 7 -3.18 1.39 -13.83
N GLU A 8 -2.85 1.14 -15.11
CA GLU A 8 -2.55 -0.20 -15.63
C GLU A 8 -1.28 -0.83 -15.02
N GLN A 9 -0.42 -0.04 -14.39
CA GLN A 9 0.74 -0.57 -13.69
C GLN A 9 0.36 -1.27 -12.38
N LEU A 10 -0.83 -1.01 -11.82
CA LEU A 10 -1.27 -1.72 -10.63
C LEU A 10 -1.63 -3.17 -10.97
N ASP A 11 -0.92 -4.12 -10.38
CA ASP A 11 -1.21 -5.54 -10.53
C ASP A 11 -2.20 -6.02 -9.48
N ARG A 12 -1.90 -5.79 -8.19
CA ARG A 12 -2.72 -6.25 -7.07
C ARG A 12 -2.39 -5.47 -5.79
N VAL A 13 -3.38 -5.42 -4.90
CA VAL A 13 -3.27 -4.82 -3.56
C VAL A 13 -3.64 -5.88 -2.54
N LEU A 14 -2.76 -6.12 -1.58
CA LEU A 14 -2.91 -7.17 -0.57
C LEU A 14 -2.78 -6.56 0.82
N LEU A 15 -3.61 -7.02 1.76
CA LEU A 15 -3.38 -6.76 3.18
C LEU A 15 -2.41 -7.79 3.72
N PHE A 16 -1.51 -7.36 4.59
CA PHE A 16 -0.60 -8.25 5.29
C PHE A 16 -0.40 -7.78 6.73
N GLY A 17 0.64 -8.26 7.38
CA GLY A 17 1.05 -7.73 8.67
C GLY A 17 0.17 -8.18 9.84
N SER A 18 0.23 -7.40 10.93
CA SER A 18 -0.32 -7.78 12.23
C SER A 18 -1.84 -7.99 12.20
N ARG A 19 -2.58 -7.19 11.43
CA ARG A 19 -4.04 -7.29 11.31
C ARG A 19 -4.49 -8.57 10.62
N VAL A 20 -3.74 -9.03 9.62
CA VAL A 20 -4.01 -10.30 8.93
C VAL A 20 -3.60 -11.50 9.79
N ARG A 21 -2.51 -11.38 10.56
CA ARG A 21 -2.05 -12.45 11.47
C ARG A 21 -2.86 -12.58 12.76
N GLY A 22 -3.78 -11.64 13.04
CA GLY A 22 -4.54 -11.62 14.30
C GLY A 22 -3.74 -11.13 15.51
N GLU A 23 -2.61 -10.46 15.27
CA GLU A 23 -1.69 -9.94 16.29
C GLU A 23 -1.83 -8.42 16.49
N ALA A 24 -2.76 -7.79 15.75
CA ALA A 24 -2.96 -6.36 15.80
C ALA A 24 -3.51 -5.89 17.15
N ARG A 25 -2.92 -4.82 17.64
CA ARG A 25 -3.41 -4.00 18.75
C ARG A 25 -4.24 -2.83 18.22
N PRO A 26 -4.99 -2.12 19.09
CA PRO A 26 -5.79 -0.97 18.67
C PRO A 26 -4.99 0.12 17.92
N ASP A 27 -3.72 0.31 18.27
CA ASP A 27 -2.79 1.27 17.67
C ASP A 27 -2.01 0.73 16.46
N SER A 28 -2.26 -0.51 16.05
CA SER A 28 -1.55 -1.11 14.91
C SER A 28 -1.98 -0.48 13.59
N ASP A 29 -0.99 -0.28 12.73
CA ASP A 29 -1.17 0.20 11.37
C ASP A 29 -1.86 -0.84 10.47
N VAL A 30 -2.17 -0.42 9.25
CA VAL A 30 -2.71 -1.26 8.18
C VAL A 30 -1.62 -1.40 7.13
N ASP A 31 -0.96 -2.55 7.14
CA ASP A 31 0.06 -2.92 6.17
C ASP A 31 -0.58 -3.28 4.81
N VAL A 32 -0.22 -2.54 3.76
CA VAL A 32 -0.76 -2.69 2.41
C VAL A 32 0.37 -2.97 1.42
N LEU A 33 0.39 -4.16 0.84
CA LEU A 33 1.33 -4.51 -0.21
C LEU A 33 0.72 -4.14 -1.56
N VAL A 34 1.42 -3.32 -2.32
CA VAL A 34 1.03 -2.86 -3.65
C VAL A 34 1.99 -3.44 -4.66
N VAL A 35 1.51 -4.44 -5.41
CA VAL A 35 2.28 -5.10 -6.46
C VAL A 35 2.05 -4.37 -7.77
N MET A 36 3.14 -4.05 -8.45
CA MET A 36 3.15 -3.24 -9.66
C MET A 36 3.79 -3.99 -10.84
N ARG A 37 3.37 -3.69 -12.06
CA ARG A 37 3.91 -4.27 -13.31
C ARG A 37 5.05 -3.42 -13.86
N GLY A 38 6.08 -4.06 -14.40
CA GLY A 38 7.23 -3.41 -15.01
C GLY A 38 8.22 -2.87 -13.98
N ASP A 39 9.02 -1.88 -14.39
CA ASP A 39 10.01 -1.24 -13.51
C ASP A 39 9.33 -0.42 -12.42
N VAL A 40 9.61 -0.79 -11.17
CA VAL A 40 9.02 -0.15 -9.99
C VAL A 40 10.08 0.66 -9.26
N ASN A 41 9.80 1.95 -9.10
CA ASN A 41 10.51 2.80 -8.17
C ASN A 41 9.62 3.04 -6.93
N PRO A 42 9.92 2.40 -5.78
CA PRO A 42 9.12 2.55 -4.57
C PRO A 42 9.00 4.00 -4.10
N PHE A 43 10.05 4.82 -4.25
CA PHE A 43 10.02 6.23 -3.86
C PHE A 43 9.05 7.03 -4.72
N GLU A 44 9.03 6.78 -6.03
CA GLU A 44 8.09 7.46 -6.92
C GLU A 44 6.64 7.03 -6.64
N CYS A 45 6.42 5.74 -6.41
CA CYS A 45 5.10 5.21 -6.06
C CYS A 45 4.60 5.84 -4.75
N LEU A 46 5.47 5.93 -3.75
CA LEU A 46 5.15 6.59 -2.48
C LEU A 46 4.80 8.07 -2.71
N ARG A 47 5.61 8.81 -3.48
CA ARG A 47 5.35 10.21 -3.81
C ARG A 47 4.04 10.41 -4.57
N ARG A 48 3.65 9.49 -5.46
CA ARG A 48 2.40 9.56 -6.23
C ARG A 48 1.16 9.27 -5.40
N THR A 49 1.31 8.53 -4.30
CA THR A 49 0.19 8.01 -3.51
C THR A 49 0.09 8.64 -2.13
N SER A 50 1.10 9.37 -1.67
CA SER A 50 1.22 9.95 -0.33
C SER A 50 -0.01 10.74 0.08
N ASP A 51 -0.52 11.62 -0.78
CA ASP A 51 -1.62 12.52 -0.44
C ASP A 51 -2.92 11.76 -0.18
N VAL A 52 -3.20 10.75 -1.02
CA VAL A 52 -4.35 9.87 -0.85
C VAL A 52 -4.21 9.01 0.40
N ILE A 53 -3.02 8.46 0.64
CA ILE A 53 -2.77 7.58 1.79
C ILE A 53 -2.89 8.38 3.09
N ALA A 54 -2.29 9.57 3.15
CA ALA A 54 -2.41 10.48 4.29
C ALA A 54 -3.86 10.88 4.54
N LYS A 55 -4.61 11.23 3.48
CA LYS A 55 -6.04 11.55 3.60
C LYS A 55 -6.84 10.38 4.16
N LEU A 56 -6.66 9.17 3.63
CA LEU A 56 -7.36 7.98 4.11
C LEU A 56 -6.98 7.65 5.56
N SER A 57 -5.70 7.81 5.90
CA SER A 57 -5.20 7.58 7.26
C SER A 57 -5.91 8.47 8.27
N LEU A 58 -5.99 9.78 7.96
CA LEU A 58 -6.70 10.75 8.79
C LEU A 58 -8.22 10.53 8.83
N GLN A 59 -8.82 10.14 7.70
CA GLN A 59 -10.27 9.89 7.62
C GLN A 59 -10.71 8.70 8.48
N HIS A 60 -9.85 7.71 8.65
CA HIS A 60 -10.15 6.47 9.37
C HIS A 60 -9.46 6.37 10.73
N ASP A 61 -8.73 7.41 11.15
CA ASP A 61 -7.92 7.44 12.37
C ASP A 61 -7.01 6.20 12.51
N VAL A 62 -6.33 5.84 11.42
CA VAL A 62 -5.42 4.69 11.35
C VAL A 62 -4.25 5.01 10.45
N VAL A 63 -3.06 4.50 10.75
CA VAL A 63 -1.91 4.62 9.85
C VAL A 63 -2.01 3.56 8.76
N ILE A 64 -1.98 3.96 7.48
CA ILE A 64 -1.88 3.04 6.35
C ILE A 64 -0.43 3.03 5.86
N SER A 65 0.20 1.86 5.90
CA SER A 65 1.61 1.64 5.60
C SER A 65 1.77 0.89 4.27
N PRO A 66 1.97 1.59 3.13
CA PRO A 66 2.14 0.95 1.84
C PRO A 66 3.56 0.41 1.65
N VAL A 67 3.68 -0.78 1.05
CA VAL A 67 4.93 -1.31 0.52
C VAL A 67 4.76 -1.54 -0.98
N PHE A 68 5.66 -1.00 -1.78
CA PHE A 68 5.63 -1.14 -3.25
C PHE A 68 6.73 -2.08 -3.71
N MET A 69 6.39 -3.02 -4.59
CA MET A 69 7.36 -3.90 -5.24
C MET A 69 6.89 -4.30 -6.63
N SER A 70 7.83 -4.75 -7.47
CA SER A 70 7.49 -5.31 -8.78
C SER A 70 6.84 -6.68 -8.63
N ARG A 71 6.07 -7.07 -9.65
CA ARG A 71 5.50 -8.41 -9.75
C ARG A 71 6.58 -9.50 -9.68
N GLU A 72 7.75 -9.24 -10.24
CA GLU A 72 8.89 -10.15 -10.23
C GLU A 72 9.50 -10.33 -8.84
N GLN A 73 9.44 -9.31 -7.97
CA GLN A 73 9.88 -9.42 -6.57
C GLN A 73 8.85 -10.11 -5.68
N PHE A 74 7.59 -10.14 -6.12
CA PHE A 74 6.48 -10.72 -5.37
C PHE A 74 6.32 -12.23 -5.60
N GLU A 75 6.68 -12.70 -6.80
CA GLU A 75 6.64 -14.11 -7.21
C GLU A 75 7.90 -14.88 -6.80
#